data_AF-A0A838VC81-F1
#
_entry.id   AF-A0A838VC81-F1
#
_cell.length_a   1.000
_cell.length_b   1.000
_cell.length_c   1.000
_cell.angle_alpha   90.00
_cell.angle_beta   90.00
_cell.angle_gamma   90.00
#
_symmetry.space_group_name_H-M   'P 1'
#
loop_
_entity.id
_entity.type
_entity.pdbx_description
1 polymer ?
#
loop_
_entity_poly.entity_id
_entity_poly.type
_entity_poly.pdbx_seq_one_letter_code
_entity_poly.pdbx_strand_id
1 'polypeptide(L)' 'YFRAQDIALPDPPFLDEVTVEFGIAAGGGRYHVPLLVSPFAYSTYRGS' A
#
# COMPACT_ATOMS: atom_id res chain seq x y z
N TYR A 1 0.40 6.25 9.46
CA TYR A 1 0.07 4.98 10.16
C TYR A 1 1.18 4.55 11.12
N PHE A 2 2.38 4.20 10.64
CA PHE A 2 3.46 3.69 11.52
C PHE A 2 3.95 4.67 12.59
N ARG A 3 3.98 5.98 12.32
CA ARG A 3 4.27 7.00 13.36
C ARG A 3 3.29 6.94 14.54
N ALA A 4 2.01 6.62 14.29
CA ALA A 4 0.98 6.53 15.32
C ALA A 4 1.00 5.19 16.09
N GLN A 5 1.87 4.25 15.70
CA GLN A 5 2.07 2.98 16.39
C GLN A 5 3.36 2.97 17.21
N ASP A 6 3.97 4.14 17.43
CA ASP A 6 5.25 4.30 18.14
C ASP A 6 6.39 3.43 17.60
N ILE A 7 6.33 3.09 16.31
CA ILE A 7 7.43 2.40 15.63
C ILE A 7 8.55 3.42 15.41
N ALA A 8 9.78 3.04 15.79
CA ALA A 8 10.97 3.83 15.48
C ALA A 8 11.21 3.87 13.97
N LEU A 9 11.11 5.05 13.37
CA LEU A 9 11.32 5.29 11.95
C LEU A 9 12.49 6.26 11.76
N PRO A 10 13.22 6.17 10.63
CA PRO A 10 14.12 7.24 10.24
C PRO A 10 13.33 8.53 9.95
N ASP A 11 14.02 9.66 10.00
CA ASP A 11 13.48 10.96 9.59
C ASP A 11 14.34 11.52 8.44
N PRO A 12 13.82 11.48 7.18
CA PRO A 12 12.47 11.08 6.79
C PRO A 12 12.24 9.55 6.82
N PRO A 13 10.98 9.07 6.98
CA PRO A 13 10.66 7.65 6.84
C PRO A 13 10.93 7.16 5.43
N PHE A 14 11.31 5.88 5.30
CA PHE A 14 11.49 5.28 3.98
C PHE A 14 10.18 5.21 3.19
N LEU A 15 9.08 4.84 3.85
CA LEU A 15 7.71 4.94 3.31
C LEU A 15 6.89 5.89 4.19
N ASP A 16 6.46 7.01 3.62
CA ASP A 16 5.50 7.92 4.25
C ASP A 16 4.14 7.86 3.54
N GLU A 17 4.16 7.97 2.21
CA GLU A 17 3.00 7.82 1.34
C GLU A 17 3.25 6.70 0.32
N VAL A 18 2.27 5.80 0.18
CA VAL A 18 2.29 4.70 -0.82
C VAL A 18 1.12 4.88 -1.76
N THR A 19 1.40 5.32 -2.98
CA THR A 19 0.40 5.45 -4.05
C THR A 19 0.24 4.12 -4.78
N VAL A 20 -0.98 3.61 -4.85
CA VAL A 20 -1.32 2.40 -5.61
C VAL A 20 -2.19 2.79 -6.81
N GLU A 21 -1.58 2.84 -7.99
CA GLU A 21 -2.26 3.09 -9.25
C GLU A 21 -2.62 1.78 -9.95
N PHE A 22 -3.88 1.61 -10.32
CA PHE A 22 -4.34 0.43 -11.07
C PHE A 22 -5.52 0.78 -11.99
N GLY A 23 -5.67 0.02 -13.07
CA GLY A 23 -6.75 0.18 -14.03
C GLY A 23 -7.95 -0.71 -13.71
N ILE A 24 -9.15 -0.20 -14.01
CA ILE A 24 -10.39 -0.96 -14.03
C ILE A 24 -10.85 -1.06 -15.49
N ALA A 25 -10.99 -2.28 -16.00
CA ALA A 25 -11.39 -2.51 -17.39
C ALA A 25 -12.85 -2.11 -17.64
N ALA A 26 -13.15 -1.74 -18.89
CA ALA A 26 -14.51 -1.44 -19.32
C ALA A 26 -15.44 -2.66 -19.12
N GLY A 27 -16.66 -2.41 -18.63
CA GLY A 27 -17.60 -3.46 -18.23
C GLY A 27 -17.52 -3.84 -16.74
N GLY A 28 -16.57 -3.29 -15.98
CA GLY A 28 -16.49 -3.46 -14.54
C GLY A 28 -16.04 -4.86 -14.11
N GLY A 29 -16.38 -5.24 -12.88
CA GLY A 29 -16.01 -6.53 -12.27
C GLY A 29 -15.58 -6.38 -10.81
N ARG A 30 -15.25 -7.51 -10.17
CA ARG A 30 -14.70 -7.52 -8.81
C ARG A 30 -13.18 -7.35 -8.88
N TYR A 31 -12.67 -6.30 -8.23
CA TYR A 31 -11.25 -6.03 -8.12
C TYR A 31 -10.89 -6.05 -6.64
N HIS A 32 -10.12 -7.05 -6.23
CA HIS A 32 -9.50 -7.09 -4.91
C HIS A 32 -8.04 -6.68 -5.05
N VAL A 33 -7.67 -5.51 -4.51
CA VAL A 33 -6.30 -4.97 -4.61
C VAL A 33 -5.76 -4.74 -3.19
N PRO A 34 -5.30 -5.80 -2.50
CA PRO A 34 -4.80 -5.68 -1.14
C PRO A 34 -3.44 -4.97 -1.11
N LEU A 35 -3.15 -4.34 0.03
CA LEU A 35 -1.86 -3.76 0.36
C LEU A 35 -1.28 -4.51 1.57
N LEU A 36 -0.13 -5.16 1.38
CA LEU A 36 0.70 -5.64 2.48
C LEU A 36 1.81 -4.61 2.67
N VAL A 37 1.97 -4.09 3.88
CA VAL A 37 2.92 -3.00 4.12
C VAL A 37 3.64 -3.17 5.46
N SER A 38 4.93 -2.88 5.42
CA SER A 38 5.82 -2.67 6.55
C SER A 38 6.45 -1.28 6.39
N PRO A 39 7.17 -0.77 7.41
CA PRO A 39 7.87 0.51 7.28
C PRO A 39 8.90 0.60 6.15
N PHE A 40 9.39 -0.54 5.65
CA PHE A 40 10.52 -0.59 4.70
C PHE A 40 10.20 -1.27 3.37
N ALA A 41 9.00 -1.82 3.21
CA ALA A 41 8.56 -2.48 1.99
C ALA A 41 7.04 -2.59 1.95
N TYR A 42 6.49 -2.58 0.75
CA TYR A 42 5.10 -2.92 0.51
C TYR A 42 4.98 -3.84 -0.70
N SER A 43 3.85 -4.53 -0.79
CA SER A 43 3.44 -5.26 -1.97
C SER A 43 1.94 -5.11 -2.19
N THR A 44 1.55 -5.15 -3.46
CA THR A 44 0.14 -5.15 -3.88
C THR A 44 0.00 -6.05 -5.10
N TYR A 45 -1.21 -6.55 -5.35
CA TYR A 45 -1.51 -7.43 -6.47
C TYR A 45 -3.01 -7.41 -6.77
N ARG A 46 -3.43 -7.89 -7.95
CA ARG A 46 -4.84 -8.16 -8.25
C ARG A 46 -5.20 -9.57 -7.74
N GLY A 47 -6.04 -9.63 -6.71
CA GLY A 47 -6.65 -10.85 -6.21
C GLY A 47 -7.88 -11.29 -7.01
N SER A 48 -8.37 -12.50 -6.72
CA SER A 48 -9.58 -13.10 -7.29
C SER A 48 -10.87 -12.62 -6.64
#